data_AF-A0A919GR02-F1
#
_entry.id   AF-A0A919GR02-F1
#
_cell.length_a   1.000
_cell.length_b   1.000
_cell.length_c   1.000
_cell.angle_alpha   90.00
_cell.angle_beta   90.00
_cell.angle_gamma   90.00
#
_symmetry.space_group_name_H-M   'P 1'
#
loop_
_entity.id
_entity.type
_entity.pdbx_description
1 polymer ?
#
loop_
_entity_poly.entity_id
_entity_poly.type
_entity_poly.pdbx_seq_one_letter_code
_entity_poly.pdbx_strand_id
1 'polypeptide(L)'
;MPGTVGQQPAEARQAIERCRDRIGEIIELHAAELLAPAYHARNRHMVDRAQMVIGFPLEGPEGTSGTWQTINYASSQGKPRLIVPV
;
A
#
# COMPACT_ATOMS: atom_id res chain seq x y z
N MET A 1 3.12 -7.80 -5.21
CA MET A 1 4.38 -7.05 -5.00
C MET A 1 4.30 -5.69 -5.71
N PRO A 2 5.04 -4.64 -5.30
CA PRO A 2 5.06 -3.33 -5.98
C PRO A 2 5.76 -3.37 -7.36
N GLY A 3 5.39 -4.33 -8.20
CA GLY A 3 5.91 -4.54 -9.55
C GLY A 3 4.79 -4.42 -10.59
N THR A 4 4.78 -5.30 -11.59
CA THR A 4 3.74 -5.38 -12.62
C THR A 4 2.76 -6.51 -12.35
N VAL A 5 1.61 -6.51 -13.04
CA VAL A 5 0.68 -7.65 -13.04
C VAL A 5 1.36 -8.89 -13.59
N GLY A 6 2.21 -8.74 -14.62
CA GLY A 6 2.96 -9.84 -15.23
C GLY A 6 3.89 -10.57 -14.24
N GLN A 7 4.40 -9.87 -13.23
CA GLN A 7 5.26 -10.42 -12.18
C GLN A 7 4.49 -11.12 -11.05
N GLN A 8 3.16 -11.03 -11.01
CA GLN A 8 2.35 -11.69 -9.97
C GLN A 8 2.21 -13.20 -10.25
N PRO A 9 2.05 -14.02 -9.20
CA PRO A 9 1.72 -15.44 -9.36
C PRO A 9 0.51 -15.65 -10.27
N ALA A 10 0.45 -16.80 -10.96
CA ALA A 10 -0.61 -17.10 -11.93
C ALA A 10 -2.02 -16.94 -11.34
N GLU A 11 -2.23 -17.41 -10.11
CA GLU A 11 -3.51 -17.30 -9.39
C GLU A 11 -3.93 -15.83 -9.17
N ALA A 12 -2.98 -14.96 -8.81
CA ALA A 12 -3.23 -13.53 -8.63
C ALA A 12 -3.54 -12.84 -9.96
N ARG A 13 -2.83 -13.20 -11.04
CA ARG A 13 -3.12 -12.69 -12.40
C ARG A 13 -4.53 -13.08 -12.86
N GLN A 14 -4.92 -14.34 -12.65
CA GLN A 14 -6.28 -14.81 -12.97
C GLN A 14 -7.34 -14.12 -12.12
N ALA A 15 -7.06 -13.88 -10.83
CA ALA A 15 -7.98 -13.15 -9.96
C ALA A 15 -8.23 -11.73 -10.48
N ILE A 16 -7.19 -10.99 -10.88
CA ILE A 16 -7.30 -9.66 -11.49
C ILE A 16 -8.13 -9.72 -12.77
N GLU A 17 -7.87 -10.72 -13.64
CA GLU A 17 -8.58 -10.83 -14.91
C GLU A 17 -10.09 -11.09 -14.72
N ARG A 18 -10.45 -11.94 -13.76
CA ARG A 18 -11.86 -12.27 -13.47
C ARG A 18 -12.72 -11.08 -13.03
N CYS A 19 -12.10 -10.02 -12.51
CA CYS A 19 -12.81 -8.82 -12.06
C CYS A 19 -12.34 -7.55 -12.77
N ARG A 20 -11.74 -7.69 -13.96
CA ARG A 20 -11.19 -6.57 -14.73
C ARG A 20 -12.23 -5.49 -15.04
N ASP A 21 -13.48 -5.89 -15.29
CA ASP A 21 -14.63 -4.99 -15.51
C ASP A 21 -14.96 -4.11 -14.30
N ARG A 22 -14.58 -4.54 -13.09
CA ARG A 22 -14.80 -3.82 -11.83
C ARG A 22 -13.59 -3.01 -11.37
N ILE A 23 -12.44 -3.15 -12.03
CA ILE A 23 -11.20 -2.45 -11.69
C ILE A 23 -11.15 -1.15 -12.49
N GLY A 24 -11.25 -0.02 -11.81
CA GLY A 24 -11.17 1.29 -12.45
C GLY A 24 -9.78 1.60 -13.03
N GLU A 25 -8.72 1.19 -12.35
CA GLU A 25 -7.34 1.42 -12.78
C GLU A 25 -6.39 0.36 -12.19
N ILE A 26 -5.37 -0.01 -12.96
CA ILE A 26 -4.23 -0.81 -12.49
C ILE A 26 -2.99 0.08 -12.52
N ILE A 27 -2.39 0.29 -11.35
CA ILE A 27 -1.12 1.00 -11.22
C ILE A 27 0.01 -0.01 -11.10
N GLU A 28 0.90 -0.03 -12.08
CA GLU A 28 2.14 -0.79 -12.04
C GLU A 28 3.28 0.09 -11.53
N LEU A 29 3.92 -0.30 -10.43
CA LEU A 29 4.97 0.49 -9.79
C LEU A 29 6.38 0.14 -10.28
N HIS A 30 6.49 -0.91 -11.10
CA HIS A 30 7.73 -1.32 -11.80
C HIS A 30 8.98 -1.41 -10.90
N ALA A 31 8.84 -1.78 -9.61
CA ALA A 31 10.01 -1.92 -8.76
C ALA A 31 10.94 -3.01 -9.31
N ALA A 32 12.19 -2.64 -9.56
CA ALA A 32 13.23 -3.56 -10.01
C ALA A 32 13.56 -4.60 -8.92
N GLU A 33 13.51 -4.18 -7.64
CA GLU A 33 13.76 -5.03 -6.49
C GLU A 33 12.68 -4.86 -5.42
N LEU A 34 12.34 -5.94 -4.74
CA LEU A 34 11.29 -5.99 -3.73
C LEU A 34 11.85 -5.77 -2.32
N LEU A 35 12.47 -4.61 -2.12
CA LEU A 35 13.00 -4.18 -0.83
C LEU A 35 12.11 -3.12 -0.19
N ALA A 36 12.39 -2.77 1.08
CA ALA A 36 11.63 -1.79 1.86
C ALA A 36 11.29 -0.49 1.09
N PRO A 37 12.20 0.12 0.29
CA PRO A 37 11.88 1.31 -0.51
C PRO A 37 10.71 1.12 -1.47
N ALA A 38 10.59 -0.05 -2.10
CA ALA A 38 9.51 -0.34 -3.04
C ALA A 38 8.15 -0.45 -2.34
N TYR A 39 8.12 -1.05 -1.13
CA TYR A 39 6.92 -1.08 -0.31
C TYR A 39 6.54 0.31 0.19
N HIS A 40 7.51 1.13 0.61
CA HIS A 40 7.25 2.51 1.00
C HIS A 40 6.73 3.34 -0.16
N ALA A 41 7.27 3.18 -1.37
CA ALA A 41 6.78 3.87 -2.57
C ALA A 41 5.31 3.52 -2.86
N ARG A 42 4.94 2.24 -2.78
CA ARG A 42 3.54 1.80 -2.91
C ARG A 42 2.64 2.40 -1.85
N ASN A 43 3.06 2.38 -0.58
CA ASN A 43 2.28 2.95 0.51
C ASN A 43 2.10 4.46 0.34
N ARG A 44 3.16 5.19 -0.03
CA ARG A 44 3.08 6.63 -0.33
C ARG A 44 2.11 6.91 -1.47
N HIS A 45 2.21 6.16 -2.58
CA HIS A 45 1.30 6.32 -3.72
C HIS A 45 -0.17 6.19 -3.33
N MET A 46 -0.50 5.22 -2.46
CA MET A 46 -1.85 5.04 -1.92
C MET A 46 -2.25 6.23 -1.03
N VAL A 47 -1.38 6.67 -0.12
CA VAL A 47 -1.65 7.79 0.79
C VAL A 47 -1.83 9.09 0.02
N ASP A 48 -1.03 9.37 -1.01
CA ASP A 48 -1.09 10.59 -1.82
C ASP A 48 -2.49 10.79 -2.42
N ARG A 49 -3.19 9.69 -2.74
CA ARG A 49 -4.54 9.67 -3.33
C ARG A 49 -5.68 9.50 -2.33
N ALA A 50 -5.37 9.18 -1.07
CA ALA A 50 -6.37 9.05 -0.02
C ALA A 50 -6.69 10.42 0.62
N GLN A 51 -7.92 10.59 1.10
CA GLN A 51 -8.32 11.76 1.91
C GLN A 51 -8.06 11.54 3.40
N MET A 52 -8.03 10.29 3.85
CA MET A 52 -7.69 9.88 5.22
C MET A 52 -7.07 8.48 5.22
N VAL A 53 -6.39 8.11 6.30
CA VAL A 53 -5.84 6.76 6.50
C VAL A 53 -6.41 6.15 7.77
N ILE A 54 -6.90 4.90 7.66
CA ILE A 54 -7.28 4.08 8.81
C ILE A 54 -6.22 2.99 8.95
N GLY A 55 -5.57 2.92 10.10
CA GLY A 55 -4.47 1.99 10.36
C GLY A 55 -4.76 1.08 11.54
N PHE A 56 -4.30 -0.17 11.43
CA PHE A 56 -4.42 -1.22 12.44
C PHE A 56 -3.01 -1.69 12.84
N PRO A 57 -2.21 -0.86 13.53
CA PRO A 57 -0.85 -1.24 13.90
C PRO A 57 -0.83 -2.26 15.04
N LEU A 58 0.06 -3.25 14.95
CA LEU A 58 0.40 -4.10 16.09
C LEU A 58 1.08 -3.28 17.20
N GLU A 59 0.99 -3.75 18.44
CA GLU A 59 1.72 -3.17 19.57
C GLU A 59 3.23 -3.09 19.29
N GLY A 60 3.85 -1.98 19.71
CA GLY A 60 5.26 -1.73 19.51
C GLY A 60 5.56 -0.24 19.24
N PRO A 61 6.84 0.13 19.17
CA PRO A 61 7.25 1.51 18.95
C PRO A 61 6.72 2.04 17.60
N GLU A 62 6.15 3.24 17.64
CA GLU A 62 5.74 3.95 16.43
C GLU A 62 6.95 4.10 15.49
N GLY A 63 6.90 3.46 14.32
CA GLY A 63 7.91 3.62 13.26
C GLY A 63 8.68 2.37 12.87
N THR A 64 8.51 1.24 13.54
CA THR A 64 9.24 -0.01 13.20
C THR A 64 8.52 -0.91 12.20
N SER A 65 7.30 -0.54 11.76
CA SER A 65 6.51 -1.34 10.82
C SER A 65 6.07 -0.54 9.59
N GLY A 66 5.79 -1.25 8.48
CA GLY A 66 5.23 -0.64 7.27
C GLY A 66 3.88 0.04 7.52
N THR A 67 3.11 -0.45 8.48
CA THR A 67 1.85 0.16 8.93
C THR A 67 2.11 1.52 9.57
N TRP A 68 3.00 1.59 10.56
CA TRP A 68 3.37 2.86 11.20
C TRP A 68 4.00 3.84 10.20
N GLN A 69 4.85 3.37 9.29
CA GLN A 69 5.41 4.22 8.23
C GLN A 69 4.31 4.85 7.36
N THR A 70 3.26 4.10 7.03
CA THR A 70 2.13 4.59 6.21
C THR A 70 1.29 5.61 6.98
N ILE A 71 0.96 5.31 8.23
CA ILE A 71 0.18 6.19 9.12
C ILE A 71 0.93 7.52 9.37
N ASN A 72 2.24 7.45 9.60
CA ASN A 72 3.07 8.63 9.83
C ASN A 72 3.29 9.43 8.56
N TYR A 73 3.40 8.78 7.40
CA TYR A 73 3.44 9.48 6.12
C TYR A 73 2.14 10.27 5.89
N ALA A 74 0.97 9.69 6.14
CA ALA A 74 -0.31 10.42 6.05
C ALA A 74 -0.34 11.64 6.99
N SER A 75 0.10 11.48 8.24
CA SER A 75 0.24 12.59 9.19
C SER A 75 1.16 13.69 8.68
N SER A 76 2.30 13.33 8.06
CA SER A 76 3.25 14.31 7.49
C SER A 76 2.69 15.07 6.29
N GLN A 77 1.70 14.51 5.59
CA GLN A 77 0.95 15.15 4.51
C GLN A 77 -0.25 15.97 5.02
N GLY A 78 -0.41 16.12 6.34
CA GLY A 78 -1.55 16.82 6.95
C GLY A 78 -2.89 16.08 6.83
N LYS A 79 -2.87 14.77 6.53
CA LYS A 79 -4.09 13.98 6.31
C LYS A 79 -4.59 13.37 7.64
N PRO A 80 -5.91 13.36 7.88
CA PRO A 80 -6.48 12.68 9.04
C PRO A 80 -6.07 11.21 9.11
N ARG A 81 -5.77 10.75 10.33
CA ARG A 81 -5.46 9.35 10.63
C ARG A 81 -6.34 8.82 11.76
N LEU A 82 -6.96 7.67 11.54
CA LEU A 82 -7.63 6.89 12.58
C LEU A 82 -6.77 5.68 12.90
N ILE A 83 -6.35 5.55 14.16
CA ILE A 83 -5.56 4.42 14.65
C ILE A 83 -6.52 3.51 15.42
N VAL A 84 -6.65 2.28 14.95
CA VAL A 84 -7.49 1.25 15.57
C VAL A 84 -6.58 0.22 16.25
N PRO A 85 -6.61 0.09 17.58
CA PRO A 85 -5.87 -0.95 18.29
C PRO A 85 -6.36 -2.35 17.87
N VAL A 86 -5.44 -3.32 17.79
CA VAL A 86 -5.72 -4.73 17.45
C VAL A 86 -5.12 -5.67 18.49
#